data_AF-A0A0D6ZE77-F1
#
_entry.id   AF-A0A0D6ZE77-F1
#
_cell.length_a   1.000
_cell.length_b   1.000
_cell.length_c   1.000
_cell.angle_alpha   90.00
_cell.angle_beta   90.00
_cell.angle_gamma   90.00
#
_symmetry.space_group_name_H-M   'P 1'
#
loop_
_entity.id
_entity.type
_entity.pdbx_description
1 polymer ?
#
loop_
_entity_poly.entity_id
_entity_poly.type
_entity_poly.pdbx_seq_one_letter_code
_entity_poly.pdbx_strand_id
1 'polypeptide(L)' 'MGKDFYAGILIFAVGIFSLYMFFHATKERFYYSKTYSQVKYITPLPGSINYWIIKILFIVGGLLCISVGLYGISKPFL' A
#
# COMPACT_ATOMS: atom_id res chain seq x y z
N MET A 1 -16.29 13.55 17.42
CA MET A 1 -15.32 12.57 16.90
C MET A 1 -13.96 13.24 16.79
N GLY A 2 -12.91 12.66 17.38
CA GLY A 2 -11.57 13.27 17.44
C GLY A 2 -10.82 13.22 16.11
N LYS A 3 -9.78 14.05 15.97
CA LYS A 3 -8.87 14.06 14.81
C LYS A 3 -8.30 12.66 14.52
N ASP A 4 -8.05 11.88 15.57
CA ASP A 4 -7.57 10.48 15.52
C ASP A 4 -8.53 9.54 14.75
N PHE A 5 -9.84 9.77 14.85
CA PHE A 5 -10.85 8.94 14.19
C PHE A 5 -10.85 9.16 12.67
N TYR A 6 -10.88 10.43 12.24
CA TYR A 6 -10.83 10.78 10.81
C TYR A 6 -9.50 10.39 10.18
N ALA A 7 -8.38 10.57 10.89
CA ALA A 7 -7.08 10.07 10.47
C ALA A 7 -7.07 8.54 10.36
N GLY A 8 -7.66 7.83 11.32
CA GLY A 8 -7.82 6.38 11.29
C GLY A 8 -8.57 5.87 10.05
N ILE A 9 -9.68 6.52 9.68
CA ILE A 9 -10.43 6.19 8.46
C ILE A 9 -9.57 6.37 7.21
N LEU A 10 -8.85 7.49 7.09
CA LEU A 10 -7.99 7.74 5.93
C LEU A 10 -6.87 6.71 5.84
N ILE A 11 -6.20 6.41 6.95
CA ILE A 11 -5.12 5.41 7.00
C ILE A 11 -5.68 4.02 6.65
N PHE A 12 -6.86 3.66 7.14
CA PHE A 12 -7.52 2.41 6.80
C PHE A 12 -7.85 2.31 5.30
N ALA A 13 -8.37 3.38 4.70
CA ALA A 13 -8.65 3.45 3.28
C ALA A 13 -7.38 3.30 2.42
N VAL A 14 -6.27 3.93 2.84
CA VAL A 14 -4.94 3.75 2.21
C VAL A 14 -4.50 2.28 2.28
N GLY A 15 -4.74 1.62 3.42
CA GLY A 15 -4.43 0.20 3.59
C GLY A 15 -5.21 -0.71 2.63
N ILE A 16 -6.51 -0.48 2.48
CA ILE A 16 -7.35 -1.19 1.50
C ILE A 16 -6.85 -0.93 0.07
N PHE A 17 -6.57 0.32 -0.26
CA PHE A 17 -6.07 0.68 -1.59
C PHE A 17 -4.71 0.03 -1.89
N SER A 18 -3.83 -0.08 -0.89
CA SER A 18 -2.56 -0.78 -1.02
C SER A 18 -2.75 -2.27 -1.32
N LEU A 19 -3.71 -2.95 -0.67
CA LEU A 19 -4.06 -4.33 -0.99
C LEU A 19 -4.63 -4.46 -2.41
N TYR A 20 -5.48 -3.52 -2.84
CA TYR A 20 -5.95 -3.49 -4.23
C TYR A 20 -4.76 -3.35 -5.21
N MET A 21 -3.82 -2.45 -4.93
CA MET A 21 -2.62 -2.26 -5.74
C MET A 21 -1.73 -3.50 -5.78
N PHE A 22 -1.67 -4.30 -4.72
CA PHE A 22 -0.98 -5.58 -4.71
C PHE A 22 -1.53 -6.55 -5.78
N PHE A 23 -2.85 -6.67 -5.90
CA PHE A 23 -3.49 -7.51 -6.93
C PHE A 23 -3.40 -6.87 -8.32
N HIS A 24 -3.48 -5.55 -8.39
CA HIS A 24 -3.36 -4.80 -9.64
C HIS A 24 -1.94 -4.83 -10.23
N ALA A 25 -0.90 -4.93 -9.40
CA ALA A 25 0.50 -5.01 -9.80
C ALA A 25 0.88 -6.41 -10.31
N THR A 26 0.34 -6.79 -11.47
CA THR A 26 0.78 -7.99 -12.20
C THR A 26 2.15 -7.76 -12.85
N LYS A 27 2.90 -8.83 -13.11
CA LYS A 27 4.21 -8.75 -13.79
C LYS A 27 4.09 -8.00 -15.13
N GLU A 28 3.09 -8.37 -15.93
CA GLU A 28 2.85 -7.73 -17.23
C GLU A 28 2.62 -6.22 -17.10
N ARG A 29 1.73 -5.79 -16.19
CA ARG A 29 1.49 -4.36 -15.97
C ARG A 29 2.74 -3.66 -15.43
N PHE A 30 3.52 -4.30 -14.57
CA PHE A 30 4.74 -3.72 -14.03
C PHE A 30 5.80 -3.44 -15.11
N TYR A 31 5.98 -4.32 -16.09
CA TYR A 31 6.99 -4.14 -17.13
C TYR A 31 6.54 -3.24 -18.28
N TYR A 32 5.23 -3.22 -18.61
CA TYR A 32 4.72 -2.59 -19.83
C TYR A 32 3.79 -1.39 -19.60
N SER A 33 3.27 -1.17 -18.39
CA SER A 33 2.41 -0.01 -18.11
C SER A 33 3.21 1.24 -17.78
N LYS A 34 2.76 2.40 -18.29
CA LYS A 34 3.28 3.72 -17.91
C LYS A 34 3.17 3.99 -16.41
N THR A 35 2.18 3.42 -15.73
CA THR A 35 1.97 3.59 -14.28
C THR A 35 3.17 3.16 -13.44
N TYR A 36 3.87 2.10 -13.86
CA TYR A 36 5.02 1.58 -13.12
C TYR A 36 6.36 2.00 -13.72
N SER A 37 6.36 2.81 -14.78
CA SER A 37 7.60 3.23 -15.46
C SER A 37 8.59 3.91 -14.51
N GLN A 38 8.10 4.76 -13.59
CA GLN A 38 8.92 5.41 -12.57
C GLN A 38 9.29 4.45 -11.44
N VAL A 39 8.36 3.60 -11.03
CA VAL A 39 8.52 2.65 -9.92
C VAL A 39 9.50 1.51 -10.27
N LYS A 40 9.61 1.16 -11.56
CA LYS A 40 10.51 0.13 -12.09
C LYS A 40 11.99 0.44 -11.82
N TYR A 41 12.35 1.71 -11.68
CA TYR A 41 13.71 2.19 -11.47
C TYR A 41 13.92 2.81 -10.08
N ILE A 42 13.06 2.48 -9.11
CA ILE A 42 13.16 3.03 -7.75
C ILE A 42 14.46 2.64 -7.05
N THR A 43 15.05 1.49 -7.43
CA THR A 43 16.39 1.08 -6.99
C THR A 43 17.22 0.62 -8.20
N PRO A 44 18.56 0.66 -8.13
CA PRO A 44 19.44 0.18 -9.20
C PRO A 44 19.44 -1.35 -9.40
N LEU A 45 18.55 -2.08 -8.71
CA LEU A 45 18.43 -3.53 -8.84
C LEU A 45 17.72 -3.93 -10.15
N PRO A 46 17.89 -5.21 -10.59
CA PRO A 46 17.13 -5.76 -11.70
C PRO A 46 15.63 -5.56 -11.54
N GLY A 47 14.93 -5.25 -12.64
CA GLY A 47 13.48 -4.97 -12.63
C GLY A 47 12.63 -6.08 -11.99
N SER A 48 13.08 -7.34 -12.08
CA SER A 48 12.43 -8.48 -11.40
C SER A 48 12.50 -8.40 -9.88
N ILE A 49 13.60 -7.90 -9.33
CA ILE A 49 13.75 -7.69 -7.89
C ILE A 49 12.91 -6.48 -7.46
N ASN A 50 12.93 -5.39 -8.24
CA ASN A 50 12.07 -4.23 -7.98
C ASN A 50 10.57 -4.59 -7.99
N TYR A 51 10.13 -5.47 -8.88
CA TYR A 51 8.76 -5.98 -8.88
C TYR A 51 8.38 -6.61 -7.53
N TRP A 52 9.22 -7.52 -7.01
CA TRP A 52 8.97 -8.19 -5.74
C TRP A 52 9.04 -7.23 -4.56
N ILE A 53 9.99 -6.30 -4.55
CA ILE A 53 10.10 -5.26 -3.51
C ILE A 53 8.81 -4.45 -3.43
N ILE A 54 8.28 -3.99 -4.57
CA ILE A 54 7.03 -3.22 -4.61
C ILE A 54 5.84 -4.06 -4.15
N LYS A 55 5.80 -5.34 -4.53
CA LYS A 55 4.78 -6.27 -4.05
C LYS A 55 4.82 -6.42 -2.53
N ILE A 56 6.01 -6.57 -1.96
CA ILE A 56 6.21 -6.68 -0.51
C ILE A 56 5.81 -5.36 0.17
N LEU A 57 6.16 -4.21 -0.39
CA LEU A 57 5.75 -2.91 0.13
C LEU A 57 4.22 -2.76 0.16
N PHE A 58 3.51 -3.15 -0.90
CA PHE A 58 2.05 -3.06 -0.92
C PHE A 58 1.39 -3.95 0.14
N ILE A 59 1.89 -5.16 0.39
CA ILE A 59 1.29 -6.06 1.37
C ILE A 59 1.66 -5.67 2.81
N VAL A 60 2.93 -5.40 3.09
CA VAL A 60 3.40 -5.02 4.43
C VAL A 60 2.86 -3.65 4.80
N GLY A 61 2.99 -2.67 3.91
CA GLY A 61 2.45 -1.32 4.12
C GLY A 61 0.92 -1.33 4.23
N GLY A 62 0.24 -2.10 3.39
CA GLY A 62 -1.21 -2.25 3.43
C GLY A 62 -1.71 -2.83 4.75
N LEU A 63 -1.08 -3.89 5.25
CA LEU A 63 -1.41 -4.51 6.54
C LEU A 63 -1.16 -3.54 7.70
N LEU A 64 -0.02 -2.84 7.73
CA LEU A 64 0.28 -1.84 8.75
C LEU A 64 -0.75 -0.71 8.78
N CYS A 65 -1.13 -0.18 7.61
CA CYS A 65 -2.16 0.84 7.50
C CYS A 65 -3.52 0.33 7.97
N ILE A 66 -3.90 -0.91 7.66
CA ILE A 66 -5.15 -1.51 8.16
C ILE A 66 -5.12 -1.61 9.68
N SER A 67 -4.04 -2.13 10.27
CA SER A 67 -3.94 -2.29 11.73
C SER A 67 -3.98 -0.95 12.47
N VAL A 68 -3.22 0.05 12.01
CA VAL A 68 -3.21 1.40 12.62
C VAL A 68 -4.53 2.12 12.39
N GLY A 69 -5.11 1.98 11.20
CA GLY A 69 -6.41 2.56 10.87
C GLY A 69 -7.52 2.00 11.76
N LEU A 70 -7.57 0.68 11.93
CA LEU A 70 -8.51 0.01 12.84
C LEU A 70 -8.33 0.51 14.29
N TYR A 71 -7.10 0.60 14.77
CA TYR A 71 -6.82 1.12 16.11
C TYR A 71 -7.30 2.56 16.31
N GLY A 72 -7.05 3.44 15.33
CA GLY A 72 -7.52 4.84 15.39
C GLY A 72 -9.04 4.97 15.34
N ILE A 73 -9.71 4.06 14.61
CA ILE A 73 -11.17 3.99 14.53
C ILE A 73 -11.77 3.43 15.82
N SER A 74 -11.14 2.43 16.45
CA SER A 74 -11.66 1.77 17.66
C SER A 74 -11.39 2.53 18.95
N LYS A 75 -10.32 3.32 19.01
CA LYS A 75 -9.93 4.13 20.18
C LYS A 75 -11.05 5.01 20.78
N PRO A 76 -11.93 5.69 20.00
CA PRO A 76 -13.05 6.45 20.57
C PRO A 76 -14.21 5.59 21.10
N PHE A 77 -14.20 4.26 20.88
CA PHE A 77 -15.23 3.32 21.35
C PHE A 77 -14.74 2.37 22.46
N LEU A 78 -13.44 2.41 22.76
CA LEU A 78 -12.77 1.69 23.86
C LEU A 78 -12.59 2.65 25.04
#